data_AF-A0A432HIC4-F1
#
_entry.id   AF-A0A432HIC4-F1
#
_cell.length_a   1.000
_cell.length_b   1.000
_cell.length_c   1.000
_cell.angle_alpha   90.00
_cell.angle_beta   90.00
_cell.angle_gamma   90.00
#
_symmetry.space_group_name_H-M   'P 1'
#
loop_
_entity.id
_entity.type
_entity.pdbx_description
1 polymer ?
#
loop_
_entity_poly.entity_id
_entity_poly.type
_entity_poly.pdbx_seq_one_letter_code
_entity_poly.pdbx_strand_id
1 'polypeptide(L)'
;MADEGKEEVQFTTYVVGSIAITIVLLLLLPMLFVMGKSTAYSAYEDQELFQLSDMRDSLADPEGDGDDSDDGYFIANTMSTPMLVNDWKDPHRTMLLIIAPEKPIDETEADAIYDFVTEKGGKVIVAADGTNANRLATKFGVTYF
;
A
#
# COMPACT_ATOMS: atom_id res chain seq x y z
N MET A 1 -7.79 -59.97 18.76
CA MET A 1 -7.69 -58.93 19.80
C MET A 1 -6.36 -58.16 19.80
N ALA A 2 -5.17 -58.77 19.68
CA ALA A 2 -3.90 -58.00 19.65
C ALA A 2 -3.54 -57.39 18.28
N ASP A 3 -4.25 -57.79 17.22
CA ASP A 3 -3.97 -57.40 15.82
C ASP A 3 -4.83 -56.19 15.38
N GLU A 4 -6.11 -56.18 15.78
CA GLU A 4 -7.05 -55.06 15.52
C GLU A 4 -6.56 -53.73 16.12
N GLY A 5 -5.98 -53.75 17.32
CA GLY A 5 -5.43 -52.55 17.96
C GLY A 5 -4.17 -52.00 17.29
N LYS A 6 -3.47 -52.80 16.46
CA LYS A 6 -2.31 -52.34 15.69
C LYS A 6 -2.73 -51.68 14.37
N GLU A 7 -3.74 -52.25 13.70
CA GLU A 7 -4.34 -51.65 12.50
C GLU A 7 -4.99 -50.30 12.81
N GLU A 8 -5.71 -50.17 13.92
CA GLU A 8 -6.38 -48.92 14.32
C GLU A 8 -5.38 -47.78 14.63
N VAL A 9 -4.25 -48.12 15.27
CA VAL A 9 -3.15 -47.17 15.55
C VAL A 9 -2.44 -46.75 14.25
N GLN A 10 -2.22 -47.69 13.32
CA GLN A 10 -1.63 -47.38 12.01
C GLN A 10 -2.57 -46.49 11.17
N PHE A 11 -3.86 -46.82 11.12
CA PHE A 11 -4.87 -46.03 10.42
C PHE A 11 -4.94 -44.61 10.97
N THR A 12 -5.04 -44.45 12.28
CA THR A 12 -5.08 -43.13 12.94
C THR A 12 -3.81 -42.32 12.64
N THR A 13 -2.64 -42.97 12.62
CA THR A 13 -1.37 -42.31 12.30
C THR A 13 -1.33 -41.82 10.85
N TYR A 14 -1.84 -42.59 9.88
CA TYR A 14 -1.95 -42.15 8.49
C TYR A 14 -2.96 -41.02 8.30
N VAL A 15 -4.10 -41.05 9.02
CA VAL A 15 -5.12 -40.00 8.97
C VAL A 15 -4.56 -38.69 9.55
N VAL A 16 -3.96 -38.73 10.73
CA VAL A 16 -3.35 -37.55 11.35
C VAL A 16 -2.18 -37.03 10.51
N GLY A 17 -1.34 -37.93 9.97
CA GLY A 17 -0.24 -37.57 9.10
C GLY A 17 -0.69 -36.87 7.82
N SER A 18 -1.75 -37.37 7.17
CA SER A 18 -2.29 -36.76 5.96
C SER A 18 -2.93 -35.39 6.24
N ILE A 19 -3.65 -35.22 7.35
CA ILE A 19 -4.19 -33.92 7.76
C ILE A 19 -3.05 -32.93 8.06
N ALA A 20 -2.03 -33.34 8.81
CA ALA A 20 -0.89 -32.48 9.13
C ALA A 20 -0.15 -32.02 7.88
N ILE A 21 0.11 -32.94 6.93
CA ILE A 21 0.74 -32.62 5.65
C ILE A 21 -0.13 -31.64 4.84
N THR A 22 -1.45 -31.86 4.81
CA THR A 22 -2.37 -30.99 4.06
C THR A 22 -2.40 -29.58 4.64
N ILE A 23 -2.40 -29.42 5.97
CA ILE A 23 -2.33 -28.11 6.62
C ILE A 23 -1.03 -27.40 6.28
N VAL A 24 0.10 -28.11 6.37
CA VAL A 24 1.42 -27.55 6.03
C VAL A 24 1.46 -27.11 4.57
N LEU A 25 0.95 -27.94 3.64
CA LEU A 25 0.88 -27.58 2.23
C LEU A 25 -0.03 -26.38 1.98
N LEU A 26 -1.18 -26.28 2.64
CA LEU A 26 -2.09 -25.13 2.50
C LEU A 26 -1.46 -23.82 2.97
N LEU A 27 -0.57 -23.86 3.95
CA LEU A 27 0.14 -22.68 4.43
C LEU A 27 1.32 -22.31 3.53
N LEU A 28 2.07 -23.30 3.04
CA LEU A 28 3.29 -23.08 2.25
C LEU A 28 3.04 -22.80 0.76
N LEU A 29 2.05 -23.47 0.14
CA LEU A 29 1.77 -23.31 -1.30
C LEU A 29 1.50 -21.86 -1.72
N PRO A 30 0.65 -21.08 -1.01
CA PRO A 30 0.41 -19.69 -1.38
C PRO A 30 1.67 -18.83 -1.32
N MET A 31 2.58 -19.09 -0.37
CA MET A 31 3.84 -18.36 -0.26
C MET A 31 4.74 -18.59 -1.49
N LEU A 32 4.75 -19.80 -2.07
CA LEU A 32 5.48 -20.09 -3.31
C LEU A 32 4.93 -19.31 -4.51
N PHE A 33 3.62 -19.06 -4.58
CA PHE A 33 3.02 -18.24 -5.64
C PHE A 33 3.35 -16.76 -5.54
N VAL A 34 3.68 -16.28 -4.33
CA VAL A 34 4.08 -14.88 -4.09
C VAL A 34 5.59 -14.71 -4.21
N MET A 35 6.37 -15.79 -4.03
CA MET A 35 7.83 -15.76 -4.10
C MET A 35 8.32 -15.30 -5.48
N GLY A 36 8.98 -14.14 -5.50
CA GLY A 36 9.52 -13.53 -6.72
C GLY A 36 8.58 -12.54 -7.43
N LYS A 37 7.36 -12.32 -6.91
CA LYS A 37 6.47 -11.25 -7.41
C LYS A 37 6.71 -9.97 -6.62
N SER A 38 7.10 -8.88 -7.28
CA SER A 38 7.17 -7.56 -6.66
C SER A 38 5.76 -7.04 -6.37
N THR A 39 5.56 -6.40 -5.22
CA THR A 39 4.30 -5.72 -4.90
C THR A 39 4.24 -4.42 -5.69
N ALA A 40 3.41 -4.40 -6.75
CA ALA A 40 3.15 -3.17 -7.49
C ALA A 40 2.26 -2.25 -6.65
N TYR A 41 2.64 -0.97 -6.55
CA TYR A 41 1.82 0.05 -5.89
C TYR A 41 0.66 0.55 -6.78
N SER A 42 0.73 0.24 -8.09
CA SER A 42 -0.35 0.42 -9.05
C SER A 42 -1.00 -0.93 -9.36
N ALA A 43 -2.34 -0.97 -9.37
CA ALA A 43 -3.10 -2.16 -9.75
C ALA A 43 -3.13 -2.39 -11.28
N TYR A 44 -2.62 -1.43 -12.06
CA TYR A 44 -2.77 -1.38 -13.52
C TYR A 44 -1.46 -1.53 -14.30
N GLU A 45 -0.35 -1.77 -13.61
CA GLU A 45 0.94 -1.94 -14.28
C GLU A 45 1.21 -3.42 -14.58
N ASP A 46 1.03 -3.78 -15.85
CA ASP A 46 1.61 -4.98 -16.44
C ASP A 46 2.99 -4.63 -17.05
N GLN A 47 4.04 -4.95 -16.29
CA GLN A 47 5.37 -5.34 -16.76
C GLN A 47 6.37 -4.31 -17.34
N GLU A 48 6.11 -3.01 -17.48
CA GLU A 48 7.12 -2.18 -18.19
C GLU A 48 7.64 -0.90 -17.51
N LEU A 49 6.91 -0.24 -16.61
CA LEU A 49 7.42 0.99 -15.97
C LEU A 49 6.87 1.13 -14.54
N PHE A 50 7.60 0.65 -13.54
CA PHE A 50 7.23 0.77 -12.13
C PHE A 50 7.45 2.20 -11.58
N GLN A 51 6.97 3.24 -12.28
CA GLN A 51 7.36 4.63 -12.01
C GLN A 51 7.05 5.08 -10.58
N LEU A 52 5.92 4.65 -10.03
CA LEU A 52 5.55 4.95 -8.64
C LEU A 52 6.41 4.17 -7.63
N SER A 53 6.84 2.97 -7.99
CA SER A 53 7.73 2.16 -7.13
C SER A 53 9.16 2.71 -7.20
N ASP A 54 9.63 3.14 -8.37
CA ASP A 54 10.93 3.81 -8.54
C ASP A 54 10.96 5.17 -7.81
N MET A 55 9.87 5.94 -7.91
CA MET A 55 9.70 7.17 -7.15
C MET A 55 9.73 6.89 -5.64
N ARG A 56 9.05 5.83 -5.18
CA ARG A 56 9.12 5.40 -3.78
C ARG A 56 10.55 5.08 -3.37
N ASP A 57 11.26 4.24 -4.11
CA ASP A 57 12.60 3.79 -3.76
C ASP A 57 13.62 4.94 -3.77
N SER A 58 13.43 5.94 -4.64
CA SER A 58 14.27 7.16 -4.61
C SER A 58 13.96 8.11 -3.44
N LEU A 59 12.74 8.09 -2.93
CA LEU A 59 12.31 8.90 -1.77
C LEU A 59 12.55 8.18 -0.43
N ALA A 60 12.53 6.85 -0.44
CA ALA A 60 12.79 5.99 0.69
C ALA A 60 14.25 5.51 0.64
N ASP A 61 15.15 6.34 1.17
CA ASP A 61 16.55 6.03 1.49
C ASP A 61 17.26 4.98 0.58
N PRO A 62 17.93 5.43 -0.49
CA PRO A 62 18.50 4.54 -1.49
C PRO A 62 19.80 3.80 -1.10
N GLU A 63 20.51 4.18 -0.02
CA GLU A 63 21.86 3.64 0.29
C GLU A 63 22.15 3.56 1.80
N GLY A 64 21.65 2.53 2.47
CA GLY A 64 22.08 2.18 3.84
C GLY A 64 23.47 1.53 3.88
N ASP A 65 24.55 2.29 3.64
CA ASP A 65 25.95 1.84 3.82
C ASP A 65 26.81 2.87 4.58
N GLY A 66 26.19 3.64 5.48
CA GLY A 66 26.87 4.61 6.35
C GLY A 66 26.15 4.77 7.69
N ASP A 67 26.93 5.04 8.74
CA ASP A 67 26.58 5.08 10.17
C ASP A 67 25.50 6.12 10.58
N ASP A 68 24.79 6.73 9.63
CA ASP A 68 23.72 7.73 9.82
C ASP A 68 22.53 7.45 8.88
N SER A 69 21.79 6.37 9.16
CA SER A 69 20.67 5.86 8.33
C SER A 69 19.31 6.46 8.70
N ASP A 70 19.11 7.79 8.58
CA ASP A 70 17.88 8.45 9.09
C ASP A 70 17.24 9.50 8.14
N ASP A 71 17.65 9.59 6.87
CA ASP A 71 17.24 10.69 5.97
C ASP A 71 16.11 10.34 4.96
N GLY A 72 15.54 9.14 5.01
CA GLY A 72 14.46 8.70 4.10
C GLY A 72 13.03 9.07 4.53
N TYR A 73 12.12 9.26 3.57
CA TYR A 73 10.70 9.39 3.89
C TYR A 73 10.08 8.02 4.20
N PHE A 74 9.27 7.95 5.25
CA PHE A 74 8.38 6.82 5.45
C PHE A 74 7.18 6.93 4.49
N ILE A 75 7.10 6.01 3.52
CA ILE A 75 6.09 6.04 2.47
C ILE A 75 5.06 4.95 2.70
N ALA A 76 3.80 5.34 2.79
CA ALA A 76 2.67 4.43 2.87
C ALA A 76 1.67 4.74 1.75
N ASN A 77 1.11 3.69 1.14
CA ASN A 77 -0.03 3.85 0.24
C ASN A 77 -1.32 3.85 1.06
N THR A 78 -2.24 4.76 0.75
CA THR A 78 -3.61 4.69 1.22
C THR A 78 -4.54 4.49 0.03
N MET A 79 -5.33 3.43 0.09
CA MET A 79 -6.44 3.19 -0.85
C MET A 79 -7.68 4.03 -0.50
N SER A 80 -7.66 4.77 0.61
CA SER A 80 -8.83 5.54 1.08
C SER A 80 -8.96 6.88 0.37
N THR A 81 -10.17 7.42 0.38
CA THR A 81 -10.42 8.82 0.03
C THR A 81 -9.54 9.76 0.88
N PRO A 82 -9.11 10.91 0.34
CA PRO A 82 -8.27 11.87 1.06
C PRO A 82 -8.86 12.43 2.36
N MET A 83 -10.09 12.07 2.74
CA MET A 83 -10.73 12.53 3.98
C MET A 83 -9.95 12.17 5.26
N LEU A 84 -9.13 11.12 5.23
CA LEU A 84 -8.35 10.66 6.39
C LEU A 84 -7.08 11.48 6.66
N VAL A 85 -6.74 12.45 5.81
CA VAL A 85 -5.59 13.36 6.04
C VAL A 85 -5.78 14.19 7.31
N ASN A 86 -7.02 14.31 7.77
CA ASN A 86 -7.35 15.05 8.97
C ASN A 86 -6.83 14.41 10.26
N ASP A 87 -6.66 13.09 10.29
CA ASP A 87 -6.28 12.33 11.49
C ASP A 87 -4.77 12.07 11.57
N TRP A 88 -3.98 12.65 10.66
CA TRP A 88 -2.54 12.48 10.66
C TRP A 88 -1.90 13.23 11.83
N LYS A 89 -1.03 12.53 12.58
CA LYS A 89 -0.48 12.99 13.85
C LYS A 89 0.40 14.24 13.72
N ASP A 90 1.25 14.28 12.68
CA ASP A 90 2.26 15.32 12.46
C ASP A 90 2.18 15.91 11.04
N PRO A 91 1.07 16.59 10.69
CA PRO A 91 0.78 17.00 9.32
C PRO A 91 1.86 17.90 8.72
N HIS A 92 2.48 18.77 9.52
CA HIS A 92 3.59 19.65 9.13
C HIS A 92 4.87 18.94 8.66
N ARG A 93 5.04 17.64 8.99
CA ARG A 93 6.16 16.79 8.51
C ARG A 93 5.71 15.75 7.49
N THR A 94 4.44 15.78 7.08
CA THR A 94 3.87 14.79 6.17
C THR A 94 3.58 15.41 4.80
N MET A 95 3.78 14.62 3.75
CA MET A 95 3.43 14.97 2.39
C MET A 95 2.40 13.99 1.85
N LEU A 96 1.32 14.51 1.27
CA LEU A 96 0.31 13.73 0.54
C LEU A 96 0.59 13.83 -0.97
N LEU A 97 0.75 12.69 -1.63
CA LEU A 97 0.83 12.60 -3.09
C LEU A 97 -0.48 12.02 -3.64
N ILE A 98 -1.12 12.76 -4.54
CA ILE A 98 -2.31 12.32 -5.30
C ILE A 98 -1.88 12.20 -6.75
N ILE A 99 -1.77 10.98 -7.27
CA ILE A 99 -1.27 10.71 -8.62
C ILE A 99 -2.33 9.96 -9.41
N ALA A 100 -2.62 10.44 -10.62
CA ALA A 100 -3.57 9.88 -11.58
C ALA A 100 -4.90 9.41 -10.94
N PRO A 101 -5.61 10.29 -10.20
CA PRO A 101 -6.88 9.91 -9.59
C PRO A 101 -7.89 9.50 -10.67
N GLU A 102 -8.52 8.34 -10.48
CA GLU A 102 -9.54 7.82 -11.41
C GLU A 102 -10.87 8.56 -11.35
N LYS A 103 -11.13 9.21 -10.21
CA LYS A 103 -12.37 9.94 -9.95
C LYS A 103 -12.05 11.40 -9.64
N PRO A 104 -12.94 12.33 -10.04
CA PRO A 104 -12.82 13.71 -9.62
C PRO A 104 -12.82 13.82 -8.11
N ILE A 105 -11.93 14.68 -7.58
CA ILE A 105 -11.87 14.99 -6.15
C ILE A 105 -13.18 15.69 -5.77
N ASP A 106 -13.88 15.15 -4.78
CA ASP A 106 -15.15 15.71 -4.33
C ASP A 106 -14.95 16.99 -3.50
N GLU A 107 -16.01 17.77 -3.31
CA GLU A 107 -15.96 19.03 -2.56
C GLU A 107 -15.45 18.81 -1.13
N THR A 108 -15.96 17.79 -0.44
CA THR A 108 -15.54 17.45 0.93
C THR A 108 -14.07 17.03 1.01
N GLU A 109 -13.59 16.30 0.00
CA GLU A 109 -12.18 15.89 -0.08
C GLU A 109 -11.28 17.11 -0.35
N ALA A 110 -11.73 17.99 -1.24
CA ALA A 110 -11.01 19.22 -1.55
C ALA A 110 -10.93 20.16 -0.34
N ASP A 111 -11.99 20.25 0.47
CA ASP A 111 -11.98 20.99 1.74
C ASP A 111 -10.99 20.38 2.75
N ALA A 112 -11.00 19.06 2.93
CA ALA A 112 -10.07 18.38 3.84
C ALA A 112 -8.60 18.59 3.41
N ILE A 113 -8.32 18.55 2.11
CA ILE A 113 -6.98 18.83 1.56
C ILE A 113 -6.61 20.29 1.75
N TYR A 114 -7.56 21.21 1.55
CA TYR A 114 -7.34 22.64 1.77
C TYR A 114 -6.96 22.92 3.22
N ASP A 115 -7.75 22.46 4.18
CA ASP A 115 -7.48 22.60 5.61
C ASP A 115 -6.17 21.93 6.03
N PHE A 116 -5.84 20.77 5.44
CA PHE A 116 -4.57 20.09 5.68
C PHE A 116 -3.36 20.96 5.30
N VAL A 117 -3.45 21.72 4.20
CA VAL A 117 -2.39 22.61 3.74
C VAL A 117 -2.38 23.94 4.50
N THR A 118 -3.54 24.58 4.66
CA THR A 118 -3.63 25.95 5.20
C THR A 118 -3.62 25.99 6.71
N GLU A 119 -4.33 25.08 7.38
CA GLU A 119 -4.47 25.09 8.84
C GLU A 119 -3.46 24.19 9.54
N LYS A 120 -3.16 23.03 8.93
CA LYS A 120 -2.29 22.01 9.54
C LYS A 120 -0.83 22.04 9.06
N GLY A 121 -0.54 22.82 8.02
CA GLY A 121 0.81 23.02 7.47
C GLY A 121 1.37 21.83 6.69
N GLY A 122 0.51 20.88 6.29
CA GLY A 122 0.91 19.75 5.46
C GLY A 122 1.21 20.16 4.02
N LYS A 123 1.93 19.30 3.29
CA LYS A 123 2.26 19.53 1.88
C LYS A 123 1.56 18.52 0.98
N VAL A 124 1.07 18.98 -0.17
CA VAL A 124 0.31 18.16 -1.10
C VAL A 124 0.86 18.35 -2.51
N ILE A 125 1.13 17.24 -3.20
CA ILE A 125 1.48 17.23 -4.62
C ILE A 125 0.37 16.50 -5.37
N VAL A 126 -0.22 17.16 -6.36
CA VAL A 126 -1.31 16.61 -7.17
C VAL A 126 -0.86 16.52 -8.62
N ALA A 127 -0.76 15.30 -9.12
CA ALA A 127 -0.50 14.99 -10.52
C ALA A 127 -1.74 14.31 -11.10
N ALA A 128 -2.65 15.10 -11.66
CA ALA A 128 -3.94 14.64 -12.16
C ALA A 128 -4.27 15.27 -13.51
N ASP A 129 -5.28 14.70 -14.19
CA ASP A 129 -5.87 15.36 -15.35
C ASP A 129 -6.64 16.63 -14.93
N GLY A 130 -6.84 17.55 -15.89
CA GLY A 130 -7.49 18.83 -15.62
C GLY A 130 -8.92 18.68 -15.12
N THR A 131 -9.62 17.61 -15.49
CA THR A 131 -11.01 17.36 -15.05
C THR A 131 -11.11 16.94 -13.59
N ASN A 132 -10.20 16.12 -13.11
CA ASN A 132 -10.33 15.47 -11.80
C ASN A 132 -9.81 16.33 -10.65
N ALA A 133 -8.83 17.21 -10.91
CA ALA A 133 -8.26 18.10 -9.89
C ALA A 133 -8.79 19.55 -9.92
N ASN A 134 -9.64 19.92 -10.89
CA ASN A 134 -10.08 21.31 -11.06
C ASN A 134 -10.79 21.90 -9.82
N ARG A 135 -11.60 21.10 -9.12
CA ARG A 135 -12.28 21.53 -7.88
C ARG A 135 -11.30 21.87 -6.76
N LEU A 136 -10.28 21.03 -6.58
CA LEU A 136 -9.21 21.25 -5.62
C LEU A 136 -8.36 22.47 -6.01
N ALA A 137 -7.92 22.54 -7.26
CA ALA A 137 -7.09 23.63 -7.75
C ALA A 137 -7.76 25.00 -7.61
N THR A 138 -9.08 25.07 -7.85
CA THR A 138 -9.85 26.31 -7.71
C THR A 138 -9.78 26.86 -6.28
N LYS A 139 -9.74 26.01 -5.25
CA LYS A 139 -9.59 26.45 -3.85
C LYS A 139 -8.24 27.12 -3.58
N PHE A 140 -7.21 26.76 -4.35
CA PHE A 140 -5.88 27.38 -4.30
C PHE A 140 -5.69 28.48 -5.37
N GLY A 141 -6.74 28.88 -6.08
CA GLY A 141 -6.67 29.90 -7.13
C GLY A 141 -5.99 29.44 -8.42
N VAL A 142 -5.85 28.13 -8.63
CA VAL A 142 -5.28 27.52 -9.83
C VAL A 142 -6.42 26.93 -10.67
N THR A 143 -6.32 27.00 -11.99
CA THR A 143 -7.29 26.38 -12.89
C THR A 143 -6.55 25.56 -13.95
N TYR A 144 -6.99 24.34 -14.19
CA TYR A 144 -6.51 23.53 -15.30
C TYR A 144 -7.37 23.82 -16.54
N PHE A 145 -6.71 23.92 -17.70
CA PHE A 145 -7.34 24.17 -19.00
C PHE A 145 -7.35 22.91 -19.87
#